data_AF-A0A813LEP5-F1
#
_entry.id   AF-A0A813LEP5-F1
#
_cell.length_a   1.000
_cell.length_b   1.000
_cell.length_c   1.000
_cell.angle_alpha   90.00
_cell.angle_beta   90.00
_cell.angle_gamma   90.00
#
_symmetry.space_group_name_H-M   'P 1'
#
loop_
_entity.id
_entity.type
_entity.pdbx_description
1 polymer ?
#
loop_
_entity_poly.entity_id
_entity_poly.type
_entity_poly.pdbx_seq_one_letter_code
_entity_poly.pdbx_strand_id
1 'polypeptide(L)'
;VLSNVHQTFERPVEAVRAANEAVALAKKAMYKPAIVDMMLLAVQVNVSLILRDGAQGSARGVEKALRPAKEAVTVAKATGKKSLISTSLFQLGEVQLMSYKLGLAMAAAKEALEIFREAGDGVGEAAAVILMAETHYAGGRHDKAEETVAEGIQLAQACSDKGKEQYASQLLEKIKESRRVVLAPVMQHMVPMASMAALPQAAAPGAAAVQEVSEAPKQVGLDAAMVSATVQEMARQAIGVDDELFQDSALMDSGMDSLTAVSFRNGLQQNLGVKLPSSLMFDYPTMKEVANRIVELSIERA
;
A
#
# COMPACT_ATOMS: atom_id res chain seq x y z
N VAL A 1 -4.72 -12.57 -20.17
CA VAL A 1 -5.55 -11.36 -19.92
C VAL A 1 -5.09 -10.56 -18.69
N LEU A 2 -4.43 -11.15 -17.67
CA LEU A 2 -3.61 -10.32 -16.73
C LEU A 2 -2.30 -9.79 -17.32
N SER A 3 -1.76 -10.47 -18.33
CA SER A 3 -0.66 -9.92 -19.17
C SER A 3 -1.02 -8.60 -19.85
N ASN A 4 -2.31 -8.21 -19.92
CA ASN A 4 -2.73 -6.93 -20.48
C ASN A 4 -2.94 -5.84 -19.41
N VAL A 5 -3.00 -6.19 -18.11
CA VAL A 5 -3.17 -5.19 -17.04
C VAL A 5 -1.82 -4.54 -16.68
N HIS A 6 -0.73 -5.24 -16.91
CA HIS A 6 0.64 -4.71 -16.84
C HIS A 6 1.32 -4.78 -18.21
N GLN A 7 0.64 -4.32 -19.26
CA GLN A 7 1.27 -4.20 -20.55
C GLN A 7 2.34 -3.10 -20.45
N THR A 8 3.60 -3.49 -20.64
CA THR A 8 4.71 -2.53 -20.72
C THR A 8 4.63 -1.84 -22.07
N PHE A 9 4.25 -0.56 -22.09
CA PHE A 9 4.24 0.22 -23.32
C PHE A 9 5.66 0.63 -23.68
N GLU A 10 6.14 0.27 -24.87
CA GLU A 10 7.46 0.67 -25.38
C GLU A 10 7.59 2.20 -25.48
N ARG A 11 6.47 2.91 -25.75
CA ARG A 11 6.39 4.37 -25.87
C ARG A 11 5.21 4.94 -25.08
N PRO A 12 5.31 5.05 -23.75
CA PRO A 12 4.14 5.30 -22.93
C PRO A 12 3.59 6.73 -23.05
N VAL A 13 4.43 7.73 -23.35
CA VAL A 13 3.96 9.12 -23.57
C VAL A 13 3.11 9.23 -24.84
N GLU A 14 3.54 8.58 -25.92
CA GLU A 14 2.77 8.50 -27.17
C GLU A 14 1.47 7.73 -26.95
N ALA A 15 1.51 6.65 -26.17
CA ALA A 15 0.32 5.88 -25.79
C ALA A 15 -0.68 6.70 -24.97
N VAL A 16 -0.24 7.54 -24.02
CA VAL A 16 -1.14 8.44 -23.26
C VAL A 16 -1.83 9.42 -24.21
N ARG A 17 -1.08 10.01 -25.16
CA ARG A 17 -1.66 10.96 -26.12
C ARG A 17 -2.69 10.27 -27.00
N ALA A 18 -2.35 9.12 -27.58
CA ALA A 18 -3.25 8.35 -28.42
C ALA A 18 -4.51 7.89 -27.67
N ALA A 19 -4.37 7.43 -26.41
CA ALA A 19 -5.52 7.04 -25.59
C ALA A 19 -6.46 8.21 -25.32
N ASN A 20 -5.92 9.40 -24.99
CA ASN A 20 -6.74 10.60 -24.76
C ASN A 20 -7.44 11.08 -26.04
N GLU A 21 -6.77 11.03 -27.19
CA GLU A 21 -7.37 11.34 -28.49
C GLU A 21 -8.49 10.35 -28.83
N ALA A 22 -8.28 9.06 -28.56
CA ALA A 22 -9.28 8.02 -28.77
C ALA A 22 -10.52 8.21 -27.87
N VAL A 23 -10.33 8.61 -26.60
CA VAL A 23 -11.44 8.99 -25.70
C VAL A 23 -12.23 10.17 -26.30
N ALA A 24 -11.56 11.20 -26.80
CA ALA A 24 -12.23 12.36 -27.39
C ALA A 24 -13.04 11.99 -28.65
N LEU A 25 -12.50 11.11 -29.50
CA LEU A 25 -13.21 10.60 -30.69
C LEU A 25 -14.40 9.73 -30.31
N ALA A 26 -14.24 8.84 -29.34
CA ALA A 26 -15.34 8.00 -28.84
C ALA A 26 -16.48 8.84 -28.23
N LYS A 27 -16.15 9.92 -27.50
CA LYS A 27 -17.13 10.88 -26.98
C LYS A 27 -17.91 11.56 -28.11
N LYS A 28 -17.24 11.98 -29.18
CA LYS A 28 -17.89 12.56 -30.38
C LYS A 28 -18.83 11.58 -31.07
N ALA A 29 -18.45 10.30 -31.12
CA ALA A 29 -19.30 9.24 -31.68
C ALA A 29 -20.48 8.85 -30.78
N MET A 30 -20.57 9.39 -29.55
CA MET A 30 -21.62 9.10 -28.56
C MET A 30 -21.82 7.61 -28.24
N TYR A 31 -20.81 6.77 -28.51
CA TYR A 31 -20.89 5.34 -28.29
C TYR A 31 -20.25 4.95 -26.95
N LYS A 32 -21.09 4.90 -25.90
CA LYS A 32 -20.66 4.70 -24.50
C LYS A 32 -19.72 3.50 -24.26
N PRO A 33 -19.93 2.30 -24.82
CA PRO A 33 -18.99 1.19 -24.64
C PRO A 33 -17.57 1.52 -25.10
N ALA A 34 -17.40 2.11 -26.30
CA ALA A 34 -16.07 2.52 -26.76
C ALA A 34 -15.48 3.65 -25.92
N ILE A 35 -16.31 4.54 -25.35
CA ILE A 35 -15.83 5.56 -24.40
C ILE A 35 -15.19 4.88 -23.18
N VAL A 36 -15.87 3.87 -22.61
CA VAL A 36 -15.34 3.10 -21.47
C VAL A 36 -14.04 2.42 -21.85
N ASP A 37 -14.01 1.67 -22.95
CA ASP A 37 -12.81 0.93 -23.37
C ASP A 37 -11.59 1.85 -23.54
N MET A 38 -11.77 3.02 -24.16
CA MET A 38 -10.69 3.99 -24.35
C MET A 38 -10.26 4.65 -23.04
N MET A 39 -11.18 4.87 -22.10
CA MET A 39 -10.83 5.36 -20.76
C MET A 39 -10.03 4.34 -19.97
N LEU A 40 -10.41 3.05 -20.01
CA LEU A 40 -9.68 1.98 -19.34
C LEU A 40 -8.29 1.79 -19.95
N LEU A 41 -8.15 1.92 -21.27
CA LEU A 41 -6.83 1.95 -21.90
C LEU A 41 -5.98 3.12 -21.39
N ALA A 42 -6.56 4.32 -21.28
CA ALA A 42 -5.85 5.48 -20.72
C ALA A 42 -5.43 5.25 -19.25
N VAL A 43 -6.27 4.57 -18.45
CA VAL A 43 -5.93 4.17 -17.08
C VAL A 43 -4.72 3.24 -17.08
N GLN A 44 -4.76 2.16 -17.87
CA GLN A 44 -3.66 1.18 -17.97
C GLN A 44 -2.33 1.81 -18.37
N VAL A 45 -2.33 2.73 -19.33
CA VAL A 45 -1.10 3.44 -19.73
C VAL A 45 -0.55 4.30 -18.59
N ASN A 46 -1.41 5.04 -17.88
CA ASN A 46 -0.96 5.86 -16.75
C ASN A 46 -0.46 4.99 -15.57
N VAL A 47 -1.12 3.85 -15.32
CA VAL A 47 -0.68 2.86 -14.33
C VAL A 47 0.70 2.30 -14.69
N SER A 48 0.91 1.91 -15.95
CA SER A 48 2.20 1.43 -16.46
C SER A 48 3.31 2.49 -16.27
N LEU A 49 3.00 3.76 -16.51
CA LEU A 49 3.93 4.87 -16.24
C LEU A 49 4.28 5.00 -14.75
N ILE A 50 3.29 4.94 -13.86
CA ILE A 50 3.51 5.02 -12.41
C ILE A 50 4.46 3.91 -11.96
N LEU A 51 4.22 2.67 -12.40
CA LEU A 51 5.04 1.52 -12.04
C LEU A 51 6.46 1.59 -12.62
N ARG A 52 6.61 2.08 -13.86
CA ARG A 52 7.92 2.26 -14.50
C ARG A 52 8.75 3.33 -13.80
N ASP A 53 8.13 4.43 -13.43
CA ASP A 53 8.81 5.56 -12.80
C ASP A 53 9.09 5.28 -11.29
N GLY A 54 8.60 4.16 -10.74
CA GLY A 54 8.94 3.63 -9.41
C GLY A 54 8.31 4.44 -8.26
N ALA A 55 8.98 4.49 -7.10
CA ALA A 55 8.53 5.29 -5.93
C ALA A 55 8.40 6.80 -6.24
N GLN A 56 8.93 7.26 -7.38
CA GLN A 56 8.77 8.60 -7.94
C GLN A 56 7.52 8.76 -8.80
N GLY A 57 6.66 7.73 -8.89
CA GLY A 57 5.34 7.76 -9.52
C GLY A 57 4.49 8.86 -8.91
N SER A 58 4.66 10.09 -9.42
CA SER A 58 4.21 11.30 -8.73
C SER A 58 2.72 11.25 -8.43
N ALA A 59 2.29 11.94 -7.38
CA ALA A 59 0.86 12.18 -7.10
C ALA A 59 0.08 12.60 -8.36
N ARG A 60 0.75 13.31 -9.28
CA ARG A 60 0.22 13.71 -10.59
C ARG A 60 -0.05 12.55 -11.55
N GLY A 61 0.77 11.50 -11.54
CA GLY A 61 0.55 10.28 -12.33
C GLY A 61 -0.69 9.52 -11.85
N VAL A 62 -0.80 9.35 -10.53
CA VAL A 62 -1.96 8.74 -9.89
C VAL A 62 -3.24 9.52 -10.18
N GLU A 63 -3.20 10.86 -10.09
CA GLU A 63 -4.34 11.72 -10.42
C GLU A 63 -4.78 11.58 -11.90
N LYS A 64 -3.82 11.46 -12.82
CA LYS A 64 -4.08 11.24 -14.25
C LYS A 64 -4.75 9.90 -14.53
N ALA A 65 -4.51 8.87 -13.72
CA ALA A 65 -5.21 7.58 -13.81
C ALA A 65 -6.58 7.62 -13.10
N LEU A 66 -6.69 8.32 -11.97
CA LEU A 66 -7.88 8.29 -11.13
C LEU A 66 -9.09 8.96 -11.78
N ARG A 67 -8.89 10.09 -12.46
CA ARG A 67 -9.97 10.81 -13.14
C ARG A 67 -10.66 9.96 -14.22
N PRO A 68 -9.95 9.40 -15.21
CA PRO A 68 -10.58 8.54 -16.22
C PRO A 68 -11.16 7.26 -15.63
N ALA A 69 -10.57 6.68 -14.58
CA ALA A 69 -11.14 5.50 -13.92
C ALA A 69 -12.54 5.77 -13.32
N LYS A 70 -12.71 6.91 -12.61
CA LYS A 70 -14.02 7.32 -12.06
C LYS A 70 -15.04 7.62 -13.17
N GLU A 71 -14.60 8.28 -14.24
CA GLU A 71 -15.47 8.57 -15.39
C GLU A 71 -15.89 7.28 -16.09
N ALA A 72 -14.97 6.32 -16.28
CA ALA A 72 -15.25 5.02 -16.86
C ALA A 72 -16.34 4.26 -16.08
N VAL A 73 -16.26 4.21 -14.74
CA VAL A 73 -17.31 3.61 -13.90
C VAL A 73 -18.66 4.29 -14.13
N THR A 74 -18.69 5.63 -14.18
CA THR A 74 -19.92 6.39 -14.39
C THR A 74 -20.55 6.08 -15.75
N VAL A 75 -19.75 6.10 -16.81
CA VAL A 75 -20.21 5.80 -18.18
C VAL A 75 -20.61 4.33 -18.29
N ALA A 76 -19.85 3.42 -17.70
CA ALA A 76 -20.14 1.98 -17.68
C ALA A 76 -21.48 1.67 -16.99
N LYS A 77 -21.74 2.27 -15.82
CA LYS A 77 -23.05 2.17 -15.13
C LYS A 77 -24.18 2.66 -16.02
N ALA A 78 -23.97 3.74 -16.77
CA ALA A 78 -24.94 4.26 -17.74
C ALA A 78 -25.12 3.40 -19.01
N THR A 79 -24.34 2.33 -19.19
CA THR A 79 -24.57 1.32 -20.25
C THR A 79 -25.41 0.13 -19.79
N GLY A 80 -25.51 -0.12 -18.47
CA GLY A 80 -26.12 -1.32 -17.90
C GLY A 80 -25.36 -2.62 -18.17
N LYS A 81 -24.22 -2.60 -18.87
CA LYS A 81 -23.43 -3.80 -19.18
C LYS A 81 -22.56 -4.19 -17.98
N LYS A 82 -22.91 -5.30 -17.33
CA LYS A 82 -22.19 -5.84 -16.16
C LYS A 82 -20.68 -5.99 -16.39
N SER A 83 -20.26 -6.50 -17.55
CA SER A 83 -18.83 -6.68 -17.88
C SER A 83 -18.03 -5.38 -17.91
N LEU A 84 -18.62 -4.29 -18.41
CA LEU A 84 -17.98 -2.97 -18.41
C LEU A 84 -17.94 -2.38 -17.01
N ILE A 85 -18.99 -2.58 -16.22
CA ILE A 85 -19.09 -2.09 -14.84
C ILE A 85 -18.03 -2.77 -13.97
N SER A 86 -17.95 -4.11 -13.98
CA SER A 86 -16.99 -4.86 -13.16
C SER A 86 -15.54 -4.54 -13.54
N THR A 87 -15.21 -4.49 -14.83
CA THR A 87 -13.86 -4.14 -15.29
C THR A 87 -13.48 -2.71 -14.88
N SER A 88 -14.42 -1.76 -14.97
CA SER A 88 -14.16 -0.38 -14.58
C SER A 88 -13.98 -0.22 -13.07
N LEU A 89 -14.79 -0.93 -12.27
CA LEU A 89 -14.66 -0.94 -10.81
C LEU A 89 -13.34 -1.57 -10.37
N PHE A 90 -12.95 -2.69 -11.00
CA PHE A 90 -11.66 -3.33 -10.74
C PHE A 90 -10.49 -2.37 -10.98
N GLN A 91 -10.44 -1.73 -12.16
CA GLN A 91 -9.38 -0.76 -12.50
C GLN A 91 -9.39 0.47 -11.59
N LEU A 92 -10.57 0.95 -11.18
CA LEU A 92 -10.68 2.03 -10.19
C LEU A 92 -10.07 1.60 -8.85
N GLY A 93 -10.33 0.38 -8.41
CA GLY A 93 -9.75 -0.20 -7.20
C GLY A 93 -8.22 -0.27 -7.25
N GLU A 94 -7.64 -0.69 -8.38
CA GLU A 94 -6.18 -0.71 -8.58
C GLU A 94 -5.57 0.69 -8.41
N VAL A 95 -6.15 1.70 -9.06
CA VAL A 95 -5.66 3.09 -8.97
C VAL A 95 -5.83 3.66 -7.56
N GLN A 96 -6.92 3.30 -6.88
CA GLN A 96 -7.15 3.71 -5.49
C GLN A 96 -6.15 3.07 -4.53
N LEU A 97 -5.77 1.80 -4.75
CA LEU A 97 -4.72 1.13 -4.00
C LEU A 97 -3.36 1.81 -4.21
N MET A 98 -3.02 2.20 -5.44
CA MET A 98 -1.80 2.99 -5.73
C MET A 98 -1.80 4.36 -5.04
N SER A 99 -2.98 4.92 -4.80
CA SER A 99 -3.18 6.15 -4.02
C SER A 99 -3.23 5.91 -2.51
N TYR A 100 -3.05 4.67 -2.06
CA TYR A 100 -3.23 4.19 -0.69
C TYR A 100 -4.62 4.50 -0.10
N LYS A 101 -5.65 4.65 -0.95
CA LYS A 101 -7.05 4.84 -0.55
C LYS A 101 -7.71 3.48 -0.28
N LEU A 102 -7.19 2.77 0.71
CA LEU A 102 -7.46 1.34 0.94
C LEU A 102 -8.95 1.01 1.14
N GLY A 103 -9.71 1.88 1.82
CA GLY A 103 -11.15 1.68 2.03
C GLY A 103 -11.93 1.71 0.72
N LEU A 104 -11.64 2.70 -0.14
CA LEU A 104 -12.27 2.82 -1.45
C LEU A 104 -11.85 1.68 -2.38
N ALA A 105 -10.55 1.32 -2.38
CA ALA A 105 -10.03 0.21 -3.17
C ALA A 105 -10.73 -1.12 -2.81
N MET A 106 -10.88 -1.40 -1.51
CA MET A 106 -11.58 -2.57 -1.01
C MET A 106 -13.06 -2.58 -1.41
N ALA A 107 -13.75 -1.43 -1.34
CA ALA A 107 -15.15 -1.33 -1.74
C ALA A 107 -15.33 -1.58 -3.25
N ALA A 108 -14.49 -0.97 -4.08
CA ALA A 108 -14.52 -1.15 -5.53
C ALA A 108 -14.21 -2.60 -5.93
N ALA A 109 -13.22 -3.23 -5.28
CA ALA A 109 -12.87 -4.63 -5.53
C ALA A 109 -14.00 -5.59 -5.15
N LYS A 110 -14.70 -5.36 -4.03
CA LYS A 110 -15.86 -6.17 -3.61
C LYS A 110 -17.04 -6.02 -4.57
N GLU A 111 -17.39 -4.79 -4.96
CA GLU A 111 -18.47 -4.55 -5.93
C GLU A 111 -18.14 -5.21 -7.29
N ALA A 112 -16.87 -5.13 -7.74
CA ALA A 112 -16.42 -5.83 -8.94
C ALA A 112 -16.52 -7.35 -8.80
N LEU A 113 -16.10 -7.92 -7.67
CA LEU A 113 -16.12 -9.34 -7.37
C LEU A 113 -17.53 -9.93 -7.47
N GLU A 114 -18.51 -9.26 -6.86
CA GLU A 114 -19.92 -9.68 -6.92
C GLU A 114 -20.40 -9.78 -8.37
N ILE A 115 -20.12 -8.76 -9.18
CA ILE A 115 -20.52 -8.73 -10.58
C ILE A 115 -19.79 -9.80 -11.41
N PHE A 116 -18.51 -10.03 -11.17
CA PHE A 116 -17.75 -11.10 -11.86
C PHE A 116 -18.31 -12.49 -11.53
N ARG A 117 -18.63 -12.75 -10.26
CA ARG A 117 -19.28 -14.00 -9.83
C ARG A 117 -20.63 -14.21 -10.50
N GLU A 118 -21.48 -13.19 -10.49
CA GLU A 118 -22.78 -13.24 -11.17
C GLU A 118 -22.65 -13.47 -12.68
N ALA A 119 -21.58 -12.97 -13.29
CA ALA A 119 -21.31 -13.15 -14.72
C ALA A 119 -20.61 -14.48 -15.05
N GLY A 120 -20.19 -15.26 -14.06
CA GLY A 120 -19.38 -16.47 -14.26
C GLY A 120 -17.97 -16.18 -14.79
N ASP A 121 -17.47 -14.95 -14.60
CA ASP A 121 -16.13 -14.55 -15.03
C ASP A 121 -15.10 -14.92 -13.97
N GLY A 122 -14.64 -16.17 -13.99
CA GLY A 122 -13.64 -16.66 -13.03
C GLY A 122 -12.27 -15.94 -13.15
N VAL A 123 -11.95 -15.40 -14.32
CA VAL A 123 -10.71 -14.64 -14.55
C VAL A 123 -10.79 -13.29 -13.82
N GLY A 124 -11.92 -12.61 -13.91
CA GLY A 124 -12.22 -11.38 -13.18
C GLY A 124 -12.40 -11.60 -11.68
N GLU A 125 -13.03 -12.71 -11.28
CA GLU A 125 -13.19 -13.11 -9.87
C GLU A 125 -11.82 -13.24 -9.18
N ALA A 126 -10.91 -14.02 -9.77
CA ALA A 126 -9.55 -14.16 -9.25
C ALA A 126 -8.81 -12.82 -9.19
N ALA A 127 -9.00 -11.94 -10.18
CA ALA A 127 -8.37 -10.61 -10.19
C ALA A 127 -8.85 -9.76 -9.00
N ALA A 128 -10.16 -9.70 -8.76
CA ALA A 128 -10.75 -8.92 -7.69
C ALA A 128 -10.32 -9.43 -6.30
N VAL A 129 -10.26 -10.74 -6.10
CA VAL A 129 -9.77 -11.34 -4.84
C VAL A 129 -8.29 -11.02 -4.61
N ILE A 130 -7.45 -11.10 -5.65
CA ILE A 130 -6.03 -10.72 -5.54
C ILE A 130 -5.88 -9.23 -5.16
N LEU A 131 -6.65 -8.34 -5.78
CA LEU A 131 -6.65 -6.91 -5.44
C LEU A 131 -7.08 -6.67 -3.98
N MET A 132 -8.05 -7.44 -3.47
CA MET A 132 -8.42 -7.38 -2.04
C MET A 132 -7.27 -7.83 -1.15
N ALA A 133 -6.55 -8.88 -1.51
CA ALA A 133 -5.38 -9.35 -0.77
C ALA A 133 -4.26 -8.31 -0.75
N GLU A 134 -3.97 -7.67 -1.88
CA GLU A 134 -3.01 -6.56 -1.96
C GLU A 134 -3.44 -5.38 -1.09
N THR A 135 -4.74 -5.05 -1.09
CA THR A 135 -5.29 -3.97 -0.26
C THR A 135 -5.17 -4.30 1.23
N HIS A 136 -5.34 -5.56 1.61
CA HIS A 136 -5.08 -6.04 2.96
C HIS A 136 -3.61 -5.94 3.34
N TYR A 137 -2.72 -6.39 2.45
CA TYR A 137 -1.28 -6.36 2.64
C TYR A 137 -0.76 -4.92 2.76
N ALA A 138 -1.17 -4.04 1.85
CA ALA A 138 -0.83 -2.62 1.87
C ALA A 138 -1.26 -1.98 3.18
N GLY A 139 -2.43 -2.35 3.73
CA GLY A 139 -2.91 -1.88 5.04
C GLY A 139 -2.36 -2.63 6.25
N GLY A 140 -1.29 -3.43 6.11
CA GLY A 140 -0.62 -4.14 7.21
C GLY A 140 -1.39 -5.33 7.80
N ARG A 141 -2.56 -5.69 7.24
CA ARG A 141 -3.38 -6.81 7.71
C ARG A 141 -2.90 -8.12 7.09
N HIS A 142 -1.67 -8.50 7.42
CA HIS A 142 -0.96 -9.63 6.80
C HIS A 142 -1.71 -10.96 6.93
N ASP A 143 -2.34 -11.23 8.09
CA ASP A 143 -3.12 -12.46 8.29
C ASP A 143 -4.29 -12.58 7.30
N LYS A 144 -5.05 -11.49 7.14
CA LYS A 144 -6.16 -11.43 6.18
C LYS A 144 -5.64 -11.47 4.74
N ALA A 145 -4.52 -10.82 4.47
CA ALA A 145 -3.90 -10.83 3.15
C ALA A 145 -3.48 -12.26 2.75
N GLU A 146 -2.89 -13.02 3.66
CA GLU A 146 -2.47 -14.41 3.47
C GLU A 146 -3.66 -15.33 3.16
N GLU A 147 -4.75 -15.22 3.95
CA GLU A 147 -6.00 -15.95 3.69
C GLU A 147 -6.60 -15.60 2.32
N THR A 148 -6.72 -14.31 2.04
CA THR A 148 -7.36 -13.81 0.81
C THR A 148 -6.54 -14.18 -0.44
N VAL A 149 -5.20 -14.09 -0.38
CA VAL A 149 -4.37 -14.43 -1.54
C VAL A 149 -4.39 -15.93 -1.83
N ALA A 150 -4.54 -16.77 -0.81
CA ALA A 150 -4.68 -18.22 -1.00
C ALA A 150 -5.97 -18.56 -1.77
N GLU A 151 -7.09 -17.90 -1.48
CA GLU A 151 -8.32 -17.99 -2.29
C GLU A 151 -8.06 -17.53 -3.73
N GLY A 152 -7.37 -16.39 -3.91
CA GLY A 152 -7.02 -15.86 -5.22
C GLY A 152 -6.18 -16.82 -6.07
N ILE A 153 -5.24 -17.56 -5.46
CA ILE A 153 -4.44 -18.60 -6.14
C ILE A 153 -5.33 -19.76 -6.60
N GLN A 154 -6.24 -20.23 -5.74
CA GLN A 154 -7.16 -21.33 -6.09
C GLN A 154 -8.07 -20.93 -7.26
N LEU A 155 -8.62 -19.72 -7.24
CA LEU A 155 -9.45 -19.19 -8.33
C LEU A 155 -8.65 -19.05 -9.63
N ALA A 156 -7.42 -18.55 -9.55
CA ALA A 156 -6.51 -18.43 -10.70
C ALA A 156 -6.20 -19.81 -11.33
N GLN A 157 -5.98 -20.84 -10.50
CA GLN A 157 -5.77 -22.21 -10.95
C GLN A 157 -7.02 -22.81 -11.58
N ALA A 158 -8.19 -22.61 -10.96
CA ALA A 158 -9.47 -23.08 -11.49
C ALA A 158 -9.79 -22.49 -12.86
N CYS A 159 -9.45 -21.21 -13.10
CA CYS A 159 -9.60 -20.58 -14.41
C CYS A 159 -8.38 -20.76 -15.35
N SER A 160 -7.37 -21.56 -14.96
CA SER A 160 -6.13 -21.79 -15.70
C SER A 160 -5.36 -20.52 -16.11
N ASP A 161 -5.47 -19.42 -15.35
CA ASP A 161 -4.71 -18.18 -15.61
C ASP A 161 -3.35 -18.22 -14.89
N LYS A 162 -2.35 -18.77 -15.56
CA LYS A 162 -0.98 -18.92 -15.03
C LYS A 162 -0.33 -17.59 -14.63
N GLY A 163 -0.65 -16.49 -15.30
CA GLY A 163 -0.10 -15.18 -14.95
C GLY A 163 -0.61 -14.72 -13.59
N LYS A 164 -1.92 -14.91 -13.38
CA LYS A 164 -2.64 -14.62 -12.13
C LYS A 164 -2.13 -15.47 -10.98
N GLU A 165 -1.96 -16.76 -11.21
CA GLU A 165 -1.41 -17.72 -10.24
C GLU A 165 0.02 -17.35 -9.82
N GLN A 166 0.91 -17.08 -10.77
CA GLN A 166 2.30 -16.71 -10.48
C GLN A 166 2.37 -15.41 -9.69
N TYR A 167 1.59 -14.41 -10.08
CA TYR A 167 1.55 -13.13 -9.40
C TYR A 167 1.03 -13.26 -7.95
N ALA A 168 -0.09 -13.96 -7.75
CA ALA A 168 -0.64 -14.19 -6.42
C ALA A 168 0.32 -15.01 -5.53
N SER A 169 1.03 -15.98 -6.11
CA SER A 169 2.05 -16.75 -5.38
C SER A 169 3.23 -15.87 -4.94
N GLN A 170 3.68 -14.94 -5.78
CA GLN A 170 4.72 -13.98 -5.38
C GLN A 170 4.24 -13.03 -4.29
N LEU A 171 2.97 -12.60 -4.34
CA LEU A 171 2.38 -11.79 -3.28
C LEU A 171 2.32 -12.54 -1.95
N LEU A 172 1.93 -13.83 -1.96
CA LEU A 172 1.93 -14.68 -0.78
C LEU A 172 3.30 -14.77 -0.12
N GLU A 173 4.36 -14.97 -0.91
CA GLU A 173 5.72 -15.02 -0.35
C GLU A 173 6.15 -13.68 0.25
N LYS A 174 5.84 -12.54 -0.39
CA LYS A 174 6.07 -11.20 0.18
C LYS A 174 5.34 -10.98 1.51
N ILE A 175 4.09 -11.46 1.62
CA ILE A 175 3.30 -11.39 2.85
C ILE A 175 3.98 -12.18 3.96
N LYS A 176 4.41 -13.42 3.67
CA LYS A 176 5.11 -14.29 4.63
C LYS A 176 6.46 -13.72 5.07
N GLU A 177 7.24 -13.18 4.15
CA GLU A 177 8.51 -12.52 4.46
C GLU A 177 8.30 -11.33 5.41
N SER A 178 7.33 -10.48 5.11
CA SER A 178 6.99 -9.33 5.96
C SER A 178 6.54 -9.77 7.36
N ARG A 179 5.81 -10.89 7.46
CA ARG A 179 5.42 -11.48 8.75
C ARG A 179 6.62 -12.06 9.51
N ARG A 180 7.56 -12.73 8.81
CA ARG A 180 8.79 -13.27 9.41
C ARG A 180 9.68 -12.17 9.99
N VAL A 181 9.85 -11.07 9.27
CA VAL A 181 10.65 -9.92 9.73
C VAL A 181 10.04 -9.30 11.00
N VAL A 182 8.71 -9.25 11.10
CA VAL A 182 8.03 -8.76 12.32
C VAL A 182 8.12 -9.75 13.49
N LEU A 183 8.10 -11.05 13.22
CA LEU A 183 8.12 -12.08 14.26
C LEU A 183 9.53 -12.43 14.77
N ALA A 184 10.59 -12.29 13.95
CA ALA A 184 11.95 -12.65 14.33
C ALA A 184 12.50 -11.88 15.56
N PRO A 185 12.26 -10.56 15.73
CA PRO A 185 12.66 -9.83 16.93
C PRO A 185 11.84 -10.21 18.17
N VAL A 186 10.56 -10.58 17.99
CA VAL A 186 9.67 -11.01 19.09
C VAL A 186 10.09 -12.38 19.62
N MET A 187 10.47 -13.30 18.73
CA MET A 187 10.99 -14.61 19.13
C MET A 187 12.36 -14.54 19.80
N GLN A 188 13.21 -13.57 19.45
CA GLN A 188 14.47 -13.33 20.17
C GLN A 188 14.29 -12.79 21.60
N HIS A 189 13.13 -12.23 21.93
CA HIS A 189 12.82 -11.70 23.27
C HIS A 189 11.86 -12.57 24.09
N MET A 190 11.30 -13.64 23.51
CA MET A 190 10.67 -14.72 24.26
C MET A 190 11.75 -15.67 24.77
N VAL A 191 12.32 -15.37 25.93
CA VAL A 191 13.15 -16.33 26.65
C VAL A 191 12.31 -17.59 26.91
N PRO A 192 12.73 -18.80 26.48
CA PRO A 192 12.04 -20.01 26.89
C PRO A 192 12.07 -20.09 28.41
N MET A 193 10.88 -20.21 29.03
CA MET A 193 10.64 -20.33 30.48
C MET A 193 11.34 -21.53 31.17
N ALA A 194 12.26 -22.21 30.49
CA ALA A 194 12.89 -23.45 30.94
C ALA A 194 14.27 -23.26 31.60
N SER A 195 14.75 -22.05 31.87
CA SER A 195 16.02 -21.88 32.59
C SER A 195 16.01 -20.68 33.55
N MET A 196 15.25 -20.80 34.63
CA MET A 196 15.59 -20.12 35.89
C MET A 196 16.33 -21.12 36.78
N ALA A 197 17.61 -21.33 36.51
CA ALA A 197 18.52 -21.89 37.50
C ALA A 197 19.91 -21.26 37.36
N ALA A 198 20.27 -20.52 38.41
CA ALA A 198 21.61 -20.10 38.82
C ALA A 198 22.31 -18.94 38.08
N LEU A 199 22.46 -17.84 38.83
CA LEU A 199 23.60 -16.93 38.85
C LEU A 199 24.14 -16.92 40.31
N PRO A 200 25.35 -16.40 40.62
CA PRO A 200 26.48 -15.96 39.77
C PRO A 200 27.88 -16.41 40.29
N GLN A 201 28.95 -16.23 39.50
CA GLN A 201 30.19 -15.59 40.01
C GLN A 201 31.10 -15.05 38.90
N ALA A 202 31.78 -13.94 39.23
CA ALA A 202 32.58 -13.05 38.40
C ALA A 202 34.05 -13.45 38.24
N ALA A 203 34.70 -12.98 37.15
CA ALA A 203 36.07 -12.47 37.11
C ALA A 203 36.37 -11.77 35.76
N ALA A 204 37.13 -10.67 35.79
CA ALA A 204 37.74 -9.92 34.67
C ALA A 204 39.25 -9.73 34.98
N PRO A 205 40.12 -9.00 34.23
CA PRO A 205 40.11 -8.50 32.83
C PRO A 205 41.46 -8.76 32.06
N GLY A 206 41.56 -8.38 30.77
CA GLY A 206 42.84 -8.31 30.03
C GLY A 206 42.77 -7.55 28.69
N ALA A 207 43.64 -6.55 28.51
CA ALA A 207 43.79 -5.57 27.41
C ALA A 207 44.26 -6.19 26.06
N ALA A 208 44.34 -5.55 24.87
CA ALA A 208 44.52 -4.15 24.47
C ALA A 208 44.25 -3.92 22.95
N ALA A 209 43.97 -2.65 22.60
CA ALA A 209 44.33 -1.87 21.40
C ALA A 209 43.79 -2.17 19.96
N VAL A 210 43.09 -1.14 19.46
CA VAL A 210 42.72 -0.70 18.09
C VAL A 210 43.97 -0.47 17.20
N GLN A 211 43.98 -0.51 15.85
CA GLN A 211 43.18 0.25 14.87
C GLN A 211 43.62 -0.13 13.44
N GLU A 212 42.72 -0.26 12.45
CA GLU A 212 42.91 0.28 11.09
C GLU A 212 41.61 0.26 10.24
N VAL A 213 41.05 1.47 10.14
CA VAL A 213 40.28 2.12 9.06
C VAL A 213 39.50 1.24 8.06
N SER A 214 38.18 1.17 8.26
CA SER A 214 37.21 1.00 7.17
C SER A 214 36.29 2.22 7.15
N GLU A 215 36.16 2.86 5.99
CA GLU A 215 35.27 4.00 5.74
C GLU A 215 33.84 3.72 6.26
N ALA A 216 33.30 4.68 7.00
CA ALA A 216 31.97 4.61 7.59
C ALA A 216 30.90 4.50 6.48
N PRO A 217 30.00 3.50 6.51
CA PRO A 217 28.81 3.53 5.67
C PRO A 217 27.94 4.68 6.17
N LYS A 218 27.49 5.56 5.25
CA LYS A 218 26.48 6.57 5.55
C LYS A 218 25.29 5.87 6.21
N GLN A 219 25.07 6.19 7.48
CA GLN A 219 24.01 5.66 8.32
C GLN A 219 22.65 5.89 7.64
N VAL A 220 21.95 4.79 7.32
CA VAL A 220 20.67 4.82 6.63
C VAL A 220 19.58 5.07 7.67
N GLY A 221 19.15 6.33 7.81
CA GLY A 221 17.93 6.68 8.55
C GLY A 221 16.68 6.04 7.93
N LEU A 222 15.59 6.02 8.69
CA LEU A 222 14.30 5.52 8.21
C LEU A 222 13.84 6.32 6.98
N ASP A 223 13.22 5.64 6.01
CA ASP A 223 12.68 6.28 4.81
C ASP A 223 11.55 7.27 5.17
N ALA A 224 11.69 8.51 4.72
CA ALA A 224 10.79 9.59 5.09
C ALA A 224 9.35 9.38 4.60
N ALA A 225 9.16 8.70 3.45
CA ALA A 225 7.83 8.41 2.93
C ALA A 225 7.15 7.30 3.75
N MET A 226 7.90 6.27 4.15
CA MET A 226 7.42 5.22 5.06
C MET A 226 7.03 5.80 6.43
N VAL A 227 7.86 6.67 7.01
CA VAL A 227 7.60 7.30 8.31
C VAL A 227 6.35 8.18 8.23
N SER A 228 6.23 9.01 7.20
CA SER A 228 5.04 9.86 7.01
C SER A 228 3.77 9.04 6.86
N ALA A 229 3.80 7.93 6.11
CA ALA A 229 2.65 7.05 5.94
C ALA A 229 2.26 6.38 7.27
N THR A 230 3.25 5.94 8.06
CA THR A 230 3.02 5.31 9.37
C THR A 230 2.42 6.28 10.37
N VAL A 231 2.94 7.51 10.44
CA VAL A 231 2.42 8.59 11.31
C VAL A 231 0.97 8.90 10.96
N GLN A 232 0.65 8.99 9.67
CA GLN A 232 -0.70 9.31 9.20
C GLN A 232 -1.71 8.20 9.52
N GLU A 233 -1.36 6.94 9.29
CA GLU A 233 -2.25 5.80 9.57
C GLU A 233 -2.50 5.64 11.07
N MET A 234 -1.45 5.75 11.88
CA MET A 234 -1.59 5.66 13.34
C MET A 234 -2.39 6.84 13.91
N ALA A 235 -2.29 8.03 13.33
CA ALA A 235 -3.06 9.19 13.75
C ALA A 235 -4.54 8.98 13.41
N ARG A 236 -4.83 8.43 12.22
CA ARG A 236 -6.19 8.09 11.82
C ARG A 236 -6.82 7.05 12.73
N GLN A 237 -6.08 5.99 13.09
CA GLN A 237 -6.56 4.96 14.02
C GLN A 237 -6.80 5.51 15.43
N ALA A 238 -5.95 6.42 15.89
CA ALA A 238 -6.06 7.02 17.22
C ALA A 238 -7.22 8.02 17.34
N ILE A 239 -7.50 8.79 16.28
CA ILE A 239 -8.55 9.82 16.27
C ILE A 239 -9.91 9.22 15.85
N GLY A 240 -9.93 8.09 15.14
CA GLY A 240 -11.17 7.40 14.76
C GLY A 240 -11.99 8.13 13.69
N VAL A 241 -11.33 8.93 12.85
CA VAL A 241 -11.96 9.65 11.74
C VAL A 241 -11.77 8.86 10.44
N ASP A 242 -12.85 8.64 9.70
CA ASP A 242 -12.84 8.01 8.37
C ASP A 242 -12.39 8.97 7.24
N ASP A 243 -12.27 10.28 7.54
CA ASP A 243 -11.90 11.35 6.58
C ASP A 243 -10.39 11.70 6.56
N GLU A 244 -9.94 12.37 5.49
CA GLU A 244 -8.55 12.80 5.28
C GLU A 244 -8.08 13.79 6.36
N LEU A 245 -7.16 13.37 7.23
CA LEU A 245 -6.46 14.27 8.16
C LEU A 245 -5.42 15.12 7.38
N PHE A 246 -5.52 16.44 7.48
CA PHE A 246 -4.58 17.36 6.83
C PHE A 246 -3.21 17.32 7.53
N GLN A 247 -2.14 17.07 6.78
CA GLN A 247 -0.77 16.91 7.31
C GLN A 247 -0.24 18.14 8.07
N ASP A 248 -0.77 19.33 7.76
CA ASP A 248 -0.38 20.60 8.37
C ASP A 248 -1.31 21.02 9.54
N SER A 249 -2.36 20.24 9.85
CA SER A 249 -3.23 20.51 11.00
C SER A 249 -2.63 19.96 12.29
N ALA A 250 -2.82 20.70 13.38
CA ALA A 250 -2.39 20.23 14.69
C ALA A 250 -3.19 18.96 15.06
N LEU A 251 -2.49 17.96 15.59
CA LEU A 251 -3.09 16.68 15.95
C LEU A 251 -4.19 16.83 17.02
N MET A 252 -4.00 17.78 17.95
CA MET A 252 -4.99 18.13 18.98
C MET A 252 -6.26 18.75 18.37
N ASP A 253 -6.09 19.66 17.40
CA ASP A 253 -7.21 20.31 16.69
C ASP A 253 -7.96 19.32 15.78
N SER A 254 -7.30 18.22 15.43
CA SER A 254 -7.86 17.12 14.64
C SER A 254 -8.65 16.11 15.48
N GLY A 255 -8.74 16.30 16.80
CA GLY A 255 -9.52 15.44 17.71
C GLY A 255 -8.68 14.45 18.52
N MET A 256 -7.34 14.55 18.50
CA MET A 256 -6.49 13.75 19.38
C MET A 256 -6.52 14.32 20.80
N ASP A 257 -6.87 13.49 21.80
CA ASP A 257 -6.83 13.88 23.21
C ASP A 257 -5.50 13.49 23.89
N SER A 258 -5.29 13.94 25.13
CA SER A 258 -4.02 13.69 25.86
C SER A 258 -3.77 12.21 26.16
N LEU A 259 -4.80 11.36 26.24
CA LEU A 259 -4.66 9.93 26.52
C LEU A 259 -4.31 9.15 25.23
N THR A 260 -4.96 9.51 24.12
CA THR A 260 -4.69 8.95 22.78
C THR A 260 -3.34 9.39 22.25
N ALA A 261 -2.88 10.61 22.55
CA ALA A 261 -1.54 11.08 22.18
C ALA A 261 -0.41 10.20 22.78
N VAL A 262 -0.58 9.72 24.02
CA VAL A 262 0.40 8.83 24.67
C VAL A 262 0.42 7.45 24.00
N SER A 263 -0.76 6.88 23.72
CA SER A 263 -0.87 5.59 23.03
C SER A 263 -0.35 5.65 21.59
N PHE A 264 -0.63 6.74 20.88
CA PHE A 264 -0.12 7.05 19.55
C PHE A 264 1.41 7.12 19.54
N ARG A 265 2.03 7.88 20.45
CA ARG A 265 3.49 7.96 20.61
C ARG A 265 4.11 6.59 20.91
N ASN A 266 3.51 5.84 21.83
CA ASN A 266 4.01 4.50 22.19
C ASN A 266 3.93 3.53 21.02
N GLY A 267 2.84 3.60 20.25
CA GLY A 267 2.67 2.81 19.05
C GLY A 267 3.67 3.19 17.94
N LEU A 268 3.96 4.47 17.74
CA LEU A 268 4.99 4.91 16.79
C LEU A 268 6.38 4.41 17.21
N GLN A 269 6.71 4.50 18.49
CA GLN A 269 7.96 3.98 19.04
C GLN A 269 8.10 2.46 18.86
N GLN A 270 7.00 1.70 18.97
CA GLN A 270 7.00 0.26 18.72
C GLN A 270 7.10 -0.10 17.23
N ASN A 271 6.36 0.59 16.36
CA ASN A 271 6.33 0.29 14.92
C ASN A 271 7.62 0.70 14.21
N LEU A 272 8.22 1.81 14.62
CA LEU A 272 9.39 2.39 13.95
C LEU A 272 10.71 2.08 14.67
N GLY A 273 10.65 1.47 15.87
CA GLY A 273 11.84 1.11 16.64
C GLY A 273 12.65 2.31 17.17
N VAL A 274 12.10 3.52 17.10
CA VAL A 274 12.76 4.76 17.53
C VAL A 274 12.26 5.16 18.92
N LYS A 275 13.16 5.48 19.87
CA LYS A 275 12.72 6.05 21.16
C LYS A 275 12.25 7.48 20.93
N LEU A 276 10.98 7.74 21.26
CA LEU A 276 10.36 9.04 21.09
C LEU A 276 10.27 9.78 22.43
N PRO A 277 10.68 11.07 22.49
CA PRO A 277 10.57 11.86 23.71
C PRO A 277 9.09 12.09 24.07
N SER A 278 8.81 12.22 25.38
CA SER A 278 7.44 12.47 25.87
C SER A 278 6.86 13.81 25.45
N SER A 279 7.71 14.78 25.12
CA SER A 279 7.32 16.10 24.63
C SER A 279 7.08 16.15 23.12
N LEU A 280 7.32 15.07 22.36
CA LEU A 280 7.28 15.06 20.89
C LEU A 280 6.01 15.72 20.32
N MET A 281 4.84 15.38 20.87
CA MET A 281 3.55 15.87 20.39
C MET A 281 3.28 17.34 20.75
N PHE A 282 4.00 17.90 21.73
CA PHE A 282 3.91 19.30 22.14
C PHE A 282 4.91 20.17 21.38
N ASP A 283 6.12 19.65 21.16
CA ASP A 283 7.19 20.35 20.44
C ASP A 283 6.94 20.33 18.92
N TYR A 284 6.23 19.31 18.42
CA TYR A 284 5.94 19.07 17.01
C TYR A 284 4.44 18.76 16.84
N PRO A 285 3.57 19.79 16.81
CA PRO A 285 2.12 19.61 16.89
C PRO A 285 1.47 19.02 15.63
N THR A 286 2.15 19.05 14.48
CA THR A 286 1.61 18.54 13.20
C THR A 286 2.17 17.16 12.82
N MET A 287 1.42 16.39 12.04
CA MET A 287 1.85 15.07 11.54
C MET A 287 3.15 15.14 10.74
N LYS A 288 3.32 16.19 9.94
CA LYS A 288 4.51 16.42 9.14
C LYS A 288 5.75 16.66 10.00
N GLU A 289 5.61 17.46 11.06
CA GLU A 289 6.70 17.75 12.00
C GLU A 289 7.07 16.51 12.81
N VAL A 290 6.07 15.73 13.27
CA VAL A 290 6.30 14.44 13.94
C VAL A 290 7.06 13.47 13.02
N ALA A 291 6.66 13.35 11.76
CA ALA A 291 7.32 12.47 10.79
C ALA A 291 8.78 12.89 10.54
N ASN A 292 9.02 14.19 10.31
CA ASN A 292 10.37 14.72 10.11
C ASN A 292 11.24 14.47 11.35
N ARG A 293 10.70 14.69 12.56
CA ARG A 293 11.45 14.48 13.79
C ARG A 293 11.80 13.01 14.03
N ILE A 294 10.94 12.08 13.64
CA ILE A 294 11.23 10.64 13.72
C ILE A 294 12.35 10.25 12.75
N VAL A 295 12.36 10.81 11.53
CA VAL A 295 13.45 10.61 10.56
C VAL A 295 14.77 11.13 11.14
N GLU A 296 14.79 12.32 11.73
CA GLU A 296 15.97 12.87 12.40
C GLU A 296 16.46 11.97 13.55
N LEU A 297 15.56 11.56 14.45
CA LEU A 297 15.89 10.69 15.59
C LEU A 297 16.35 9.29 15.17
N SER A 298 15.96 8.83 13.97
CA SER A 298 16.44 7.57 13.40
C SER A 298 17.88 7.65 12.91
N ILE A 299 18.34 8.85 12.52
CA ILE A 299 19.71 9.12 12.09
C ILE A 299 20.62 9.36 13.30
N GLU A 300 20.13 10.07 14.33
CA GLU A 300 20.87 10.32 15.59
C GLU A 300 21.18 9.03 16.40
N ARG A 301 20.59 7.88 16.02
CA ARG A 301 20.71 6.59 16.72
C ARG A 301 21.49 5.51 15.96
N ALA A 302 21.94 5.80 14.75
CA ALA A 302 22.81 4.91 13.99
C ALA A 302 24.28 5.18 14.32
#